data_AF-A0A5K0XUI9-F1
#
_entry.id   AF-A0A5K0XUI9-F1
#
_cell.length_a   1.000
_cell.length_b   1.000
_cell.length_c   1.000
_cell.angle_alpha   90.00
_cell.angle_beta   90.00
_cell.angle_gamma   90.00
#
_symmetry.space_group_name_H-M   'P 1'
#
loop_
_entity.id
_entity.type
_entity.pdbx_description
1 polymer ?
#
loop_
_entity_poly.entity_id
_entity_poly.type
_entity_poly.pdbx_seq_one_letter_code
_entity_poly.pdbx_strand_id
1 'polypeptide(L)'
;YCVSLVIVMAEEMTPKIDVAFDTGSNTKSENLPVQVTSIRLNKDNYLSWSVALEIGITSRGRLSYITGEKPAPSKTDPRWVTWALEDSQVKVWIISSVTADIQPLILRKSTAYDMWTVLARMYGRKKRVLRTYQIKRSIFSLTQ
;
A
#
# COMPACT_ATOMS: atom_id res chain seq x y z
N TYR A 1 -27.53 59.99 50.05
CA TYR A 1 -28.69 59.48 49.32
C TYR A 1 -28.17 58.66 48.15
N CYS A 2 -27.83 57.37 48.27
CA CYS A 2 -28.58 56.23 48.82
C CYS A 2 -29.91 56.01 48.09
N VAL A 3 -29.83 55.30 46.96
CA VAL A 3 -30.63 54.13 46.53
C VAL A 3 -29.73 53.45 45.47
N SER A 4 -28.77 52.56 45.78
CA SER A 4 -28.87 51.20 46.34
C SER A 4 -29.80 50.27 45.56
N LEU A 5 -29.17 49.24 44.96
CA LEU A 5 -29.70 47.90 44.67
C LEU A 5 -30.74 47.82 43.54
N VAL A 6 -30.59 47.04 42.48
CA VAL A 6 -29.94 45.75 42.23
C VAL A 6 -29.60 45.78 40.72
N ILE A 7 -28.36 45.63 40.30
CA ILE A 7 -27.82 44.35 39.80
C ILE A 7 -26.34 44.33 40.15
N VAL A 8 -26.06 43.59 41.21
CA VAL A 8 -24.74 43.13 41.61
C VAL A 8 -24.71 41.64 41.23
N MET A 9 -23.61 41.24 40.60
CA MET A 9 -23.15 39.86 40.31
C MET A 9 -23.76 39.11 39.13
N ALA A 10 -22.94 38.96 38.08
CA ALA A 10 -22.45 37.67 37.55
C ALA A 10 -21.62 38.04 36.31
N GLU A 11 -20.30 38.19 36.45
CA GLU A 11 -19.32 37.10 36.39
C GLU A 11 -19.17 36.53 34.97
N GLU A 12 -17.92 36.58 34.53
CA GLU A 12 -17.26 35.93 33.40
C GLU A 12 -18.08 35.10 32.39
N MET A 13 -17.86 35.40 31.11
CA MET A 13 -17.20 34.43 30.22
C MET A 13 -16.77 35.15 28.94
N THR A 14 -15.50 35.54 28.84
CA THR A 14 -14.90 35.72 27.52
C THR A 14 -14.73 34.33 26.91
N PRO A 15 -15.07 34.08 25.64
CA PRO A 15 -14.74 32.81 25.03
C PRO A 15 -13.23 32.83 24.72
N LYS A 16 -12.40 32.48 25.72
CA LYS A 16 -11.05 31.97 25.48
C LYS A 16 -11.20 30.61 24.82
N ILE A 17 -11.34 30.61 23.51
CA ILE A 17 -11.07 29.43 22.70
C ILE A 17 -9.55 29.37 22.57
N ASP A 18 -8.89 28.89 23.62
CA ASP A 18 -7.53 28.36 23.52
C ASP A 18 -7.62 26.99 22.84
N VAL A 19 -8.00 26.99 21.57
CA VAL A 19 -7.67 25.88 20.67
C VAL A 19 -6.38 26.30 20.01
N ALA A 20 -5.28 25.95 20.68
CA ALA A 20 -4.02 25.72 19.99
C ALA A 20 -4.29 24.62 18.95
N PHE A 21 -4.78 25.01 17.78
CA PHE A 21 -4.72 24.19 16.60
C PHE A 21 -3.26 24.23 16.20
N ASP A 22 -2.50 23.29 16.76
CA ASP A 22 -1.14 22.97 16.36
C ASP A 22 -1.21 22.62 14.87
N THR A 23 -1.08 23.66 14.04
CA THR A 23 -0.92 23.55 12.59
C THR A 23 0.54 23.20 12.32
N GLY A 24 1.02 22.18 13.02
CA GLY A 24 2.03 21.29 12.53
C GLY A 24 1.34 20.17 11.77
N SER A 25 0.60 20.48 10.70
CA SER A 25 0.52 19.52 9.59
C SER A 25 1.92 19.46 9.00
N ASN A 26 2.79 18.75 9.70
CA ASN A 26 3.99 18.21 9.12
C ASN A 26 3.45 17.14 8.16
N THR A 27 3.00 17.57 6.97
CA THR A 27 3.08 16.74 5.78
C THR A 27 4.56 16.43 5.63
N LYS A 28 5.03 15.50 6.46
CA LYS A 28 6.31 14.88 6.35
C LYS A 28 6.18 14.16 5.02
N SER A 29 6.63 14.84 3.97
CA SER A 29 6.88 14.23 2.68
C SER A 29 7.88 13.13 2.99
N GLU A 30 7.37 11.95 3.31
CA GLU A 30 8.21 10.79 3.50
C GLU A 30 8.86 10.57 2.15
N ASN A 31 10.12 10.99 2.03
CA ASN A 31 10.97 10.72 0.90
C ASN A 31 11.26 9.22 0.89
N LEU A 32 10.26 8.44 0.52
CA LEU A 32 10.37 7.00 0.42
C LEU A 32 11.19 6.70 -0.85
N PRO A 33 12.22 5.84 -0.75
CA PRO A 33 12.97 5.42 -1.92
C PRO A 33 12.03 4.88 -2.99
N VAL A 34 12.25 5.31 -4.24
CA VAL A 34 11.49 4.86 -5.43
C VAL A 34 11.64 3.35 -5.63
N GLN A 35 12.73 2.76 -5.16
CA GLN A 35 13.03 1.35 -5.27
C GLN A 35 13.10 0.70 -3.87
N VAL A 36 12.42 -0.42 -3.72
CA VAL A 36 12.33 -1.15 -2.43
C VAL A 36 13.05 -2.48 -2.43
N THR A 37 13.49 -2.94 -3.60
CA THR A 37 14.24 -4.18 -3.81
C THR A 37 15.20 -4.00 -4.98
N SER A 38 16.38 -4.60 -4.91
CA SER A 38 17.33 -4.67 -6.03
C SER A 38 16.94 -5.74 -7.08
N ILE A 39 16.06 -6.67 -6.72
CA ILE A 39 15.61 -7.75 -7.61
C ILE A 39 14.56 -7.19 -8.57
N ARG A 40 14.85 -7.27 -9.88
CA ARG A 40 13.88 -6.97 -10.93
C ARG A 40 13.14 -8.23 -11.37
N LEU A 41 11.82 -8.19 -11.43
CA LEU A 41 11.02 -9.28 -11.97
C LEU A 41 11.37 -9.49 -13.44
N ASN A 42 11.69 -10.74 -13.77
CA ASN A 42 11.77 -11.25 -15.12
C ASN A 42 10.80 -12.43 -15.26
N LYS A 43 10.88 -13.15 -16.38
CA LYS A 43 9.93 -14.23 -16.68
C LYS A 43 10.08 -15.47 -15.80
N ASP A 44 11.17 -15.61 -15.04
CA ASP A 44 11.57 -16.87 -14.38
C ASP A 44 11.90 -16.73 -12.88
N ASN A 45 12.06 -15.51 -12.37
CA ASN A 45 12.47 -15.25 -10.98
C ASN A 45 11.31 -14.82 -10.05
N TYR A 46 10.06 -15.06 -10.43
CA TYR A 46 8.88 -14.57 -9.70
C TYR A 46 8.93 -14.84 -8.20
N LEU A 47 9.33 -16.04 -7.76
CA LEU A 47 9.34 -16.39 -6.34
C LEU A 47 10.31 -15.52 -5.53
N SER A 48 11.53 -15.32 -6.03
CA SER A 48 12.54 -14.50 -5.36
C SER A 48 12.14 -13.02 -5.39
N TRP A 49 11.61 -12.56 -6.51
CA TRP A 49 11.10 -11.20 -6.66
C TRP A 49 9.92 -10.92 -5.72
N SER A 50 8.93 -11.81 -5.66
CA SER A 50 7.71 -11.60 -4.88
C SER A 50 8.04 -11.48 -3.39
N VAL A 51 8.89 -12.36 -2.87
CA VAL A 51 9.33 -12.32 -1.46
C VAL A 51 10.11 -11.03 -1.17
N ALA A 52 11.05 -10.64 -2.04
CA ALA A 52 11.85 -9.44 -1.82
C ALA A 52 11.00 -8.15 -1.88
N LEU A 53 10.05 -8.08 -2.81
CA LEU A 53 9.14 -6.94 -2.90
C LEU A 53 8.18 -6.89 -1.72
N GLU A 54 7.63 -8.03 -1.30
CA GLU A 54 6.75 -8.14 -0.13
C GLU A 54 7.46 -7.66 1.14
N ILE A 55 8.72 -8.06 1.36
CA ILE A 55 9.55 -7.56 2.46
C ILE A 55 9.74 -6.05 2.36
N GLY A 56 10.08 -5.53 1.18
CA GLY A 56 10.29 -4.09 0.95
C GLY A 56 9.03 -3.24 1.16
N ILE A 57 7.85 -3.78 0.85
CA ILE A 57 6.55 -3.13 1.09
C ILE A 57 6.18 -3.22 2.57
N THR A 58 6.42 -4.37 3.20
CA THR A 58 6.11 -4.62 4.61
C THR A 58 6.95 -3.75 5.54
N SER A 59 8.24 -3.56 5.24
CA SER A 59 9.12 -2.68 6.02
C SER A 59 8.67 -1.21 6.04
N ARG A 60 7.73 -0.84 5.16
CA ARG A 60 7.11 0.49 5.06
C ARG A 60 5.64 0.50 5.49
N GLY A 61 5.12 -0.61 6.05
CA GLY A 61 3.75 -0.69 6.57
C GLY A 61 2.64 -0.65 5.51
N ARG A 62 2.93 -1.05 4.26
CA ARG A 62 2.00 -0.95 3.13
C ARG A 62 1.55 -2.30 2.56
N LEU A 63 1.78 -3.39 3.29
CA LEU A 63 1.48 -4.76 2.82
C LEU A 63 0.00 -4.95 2.44
N SER A 64 -0.90 -4.29 3.18
CA SER A 64 -2.36 -4.39 2.97
C SER A 64 -2.84 -3.93 1.59
N TYR A 65 -2.05 -3.13 0.88
CA TYR A 65 -2.35 -2.67 -0.48
C TYR A 65 -2.11 -3.73 -1.56
N ILE A 66 -1.25 -4.72 -1.32
CA ILE A 66 -1.03 -5.83 -2.25
C ILE A 66 -1.77 -7.11 -1.85
N THR A 67 -2.18 -7.25 -0.58
CA THR A 67 -3.03 -8.35 -0.10
C THR A 67 -4.51 -8.10 -0.38
N GLY A 68 -4.92 -6.83 -0.52
CA GLY A 68 -6.32 -6.44 -0.74
C GLY A 68 -7.11 -6.26 0.55
N GLU A 69 -6.46 -6.34 1.71
CA GLU A 69 -7.08 -6.08 3.03
C GLU A 69 -7.54 -4.64 3.18
N LYS A 70 -6.93 -3.70 2.44
CA LYS A 70 -7.32 -2.30 2.41
C LYS A 70 -7.93 -1.94 1.05
N PRO A 71 -9.20 -2.29 0.78
CA PRO A 71 -9.85 -2.02 -0.49
C PRO A 71 -10.00 -0.51 -0.74
N ALA A 72 -10.11 -0.15 -2.03
CA ALA A 72 -10.31 1.22 -2.46
C ALA A 72 -11.61 1.80 -1.83
N PRO A 73 -11.53 2.88 -1.04
CA PRO A 73 -12.72 3.51 -0.47
C PRO A 73 -13.51 4.27 -1.54
N SER A 74 -14.69 4.78 -1.20
CA SER A 74 -15.41 5.69 -2.10
C SER A 74 -14.59 6.95 -2.34
N LYS A 75 -14.64 7.53 -3.54
CA LYS A 75 -13.99 8.83 -3.85
C LYS A 75 -14.54 9.99 -3.01
N THR A 76 -15.73 9.83 -2.45
CA THR A 76 -16.35 10.81 -1.55
C THR A 76 -15.91 10.65 -0.10
N ASP A 77 -15.22 9.55 0.24
CA ASP A 77 -14.71 9.31 1.59
C ASP A 77 -13.46 10.19 1.82
N PRO A 78 -13.37 10.94 2.93
CA PRO A 78 -12.17 11.71 3.27
C PRO A 78 -10.86 10.88 3.28
N ARG A 79 -10.96 9.57 3.55
CA ARG A 79 -9.82 8.64 3.54
C ARG A 79 -9.31 8.31 2.13
N TRP A 80 -10.05 8.65 1.08
CA TRP A 80 -9.66 8.39 -0.31
C TRP A 80 -8.33 9.02 -0.66
N VAL A 81 -8.09 10.27 -0.23
CA VAL A 81 -6.87 11.01 -0.55
C VAL A 81 -5.63 10.27 0.00
N THR A 82 -5.66 9.91 1.27
CA THR A 82 -4.59 9.15 1.91
C THR A 82 -4.44 7.76 1.27
N TRP A 83 -5.55 7.05 1.05
CA TRP A 83 -5.50 5.73 0.42
C TRP A 83 -4.88 5.78 -0.98
N ALA A 84 -5.28 6.74 -1.81
CA ALA A 84 -4.79 6.88 -3.19
C ALA A 84 -3.31 7.25 -3.25
N LEU A 85 -2.83 8.08 -2.30
CA LEU A 85 -1.41 8.38 -2.15
C LEU A 85 -0.60 7.12 -1.82
N GLU A 86 -1.03 6.38 -0.82
CA GLU A 86 -0.37 5.16 -0.35
C GLU A 86 -0.40 4.06 -1.42
N ASP A 87 -1.52 3.85 -2.10
CA ASP A 87 -1.63 2.93 -3.24
C ASP A 87 -0.68 3.34 -4.38
N SER A 88 -0.59 4.64 -4.68
CA SER A 88 0.32 5.15 -5.71
C SER A 88 1.80 4.90 -5.38
N GLN A 89 2.20 5.03 -4.11
CA GLN A 89 3.56 4.68 -3.68
C GLN A 89 3.85 3.20 -3.94
N VAL A 90 2.93 2.32 -3.60
CA VAL A 90 3.07 0.88 -3.86
C VAL A 90 3.13 0.58 -5.36
N LYS A 91 2.32 1.27 -6.18
CA LYS A 91 2.38 1.15 -7.65
C LYS A 91 3.76 1.55 -8.17
N VAL A 92 4.37 2.62 -7.67
CA VAL A 92 5.74 3.03 -8.05
C VAL A 92 6.76 1.95 -7.68
N TRP A 93 6.64 1.32 -6.53
CA TRP A 93 7.52 0.22 -6.12
C TRP A 93 7.35 -1.04 -6.99
N ILE A 94 6.13 -1.36 -7.39
CA ILE A 94 5.87 -2.45 -8.33
C ILE A 94 6.48 -2.10 -9.70
N ILE A 95 6.22 -0.90 -10.25
CA ILE A 95 6.72 -0.49 -11.57
C ILE A 95 8.25 -0.45 -11.63
N SER A 96 8.90 0.08 -10.58
CA SER A 96 10.36 0.19 -10.51
C SER A 96 11.06 -1.17 -10.31
N SER A 97 10.34 -2.17 -9.81
CA SER A 97 10.85 -3.52 -9.56
C SER A 97 10.57 -4.52 -10.66
N VAL A 98 9.96 -4.12 -11.79
CA VAL A 98 9.76 -5.00 -12.95
C VAL A 98 10.56 -4.51 -14.16
N THR A 99 10.90 -5.43 -15.07
CA THR A 99 11.54 -5.08 -16.34
C THR A 99 10.57 -4.37 -17.30
N ALA A 100 11.12 -3.58 -18.22
CA ALA A 100 10.34 -2.72 -19.13
C ALA A 100 9.37 -3.51 -20.04
N ASP A 101 9.68 -4.78 -20.36
CA ASP A 101 8.79 -5.67 -21.12
C ASP A 101 7.55 -6.10 -20.34
N ILE A 102 7.58 -6.04 -19.00
CA ILE A 102 6.47 -6.42 -18.12
C ILE A 102 5.61 -5.22 -17.73
N GLN A 103 6.18 -4.01 -17.68
CA GLN A 103 5.47 -2.78 -17.28
C GLN A 103 4.13 -2.55 -18.02
N PRO A 104 4.00 -2.74 -19.35
CA PRO A 104 2.73 -2.54 -20.05
C PRO A 104 1.57 -3.39 -19.51
N LEU A 105 1.85 -4.54 -18.89
CA LEU A 105 0.83 -5.43 -18.31
C LEU A 105 0.19 -4.86 -17.04
N ILE A 106 0.93 -4.03 -16.30
CA ILE A 106 0.52 -3.51 -15.00
C ILE A 106 0.11 -2.04 -15.05
N LEU A 107 0.66 -1.24 -15.97
CA LEU A 107 0.40 0.21 -16.04
C LEU A 107 -1.09 0.57 -16.19
N ARG A 108 -1.88 -0.29 -16.83
CA ARG A 108 -3.33 -0.08 -17.04
C ARG A 108 -4.20 -0.46 -15.84
N LYS A 109 -3.60 -0.88 -14.72
CA LYS A 109 -4.33 -1.38 -13.55
C LYS A 109 -4.68 -0.24 -12.60
N SER A 110 -5.91 -0.32 -12.06
CA SER A 110 -6.48 0.66 -11.15
C SER A 110 -5.68 0.75 -9.85
N THR A 111 -5.44 -0.40 -9.21
CA THR A 111 -4.85 -0.48 -7.87
C THR A 111 -3.52 -1.23 -7.87
N ALA A 112 -2.71 -1.05 -6.82
CA ALA A 112 -1.52 -1.88 -6.59
C ALA A 112 -1.88 -3.37 -6.45
N TYR A 113 -3.00 -3.67 -5.80
CA TYR A 113 -3.55 -5.02 -5.68
C TYR A 113 -3.78 -5.68 -7.04
N ASP A 114 -4.37 -4.94 -7.99
CA ASP A 114 -4.62 -5.42 -9.35
C ASP A 114 -3.30 -5.70 -10.09
N MET A 115 -2.30 -4.82 -9.94
CA MET A 115 -0.95 -5.03 -10.50
C MET A 115 -0.33 -6.31 -9.93
N TRP A 116 -0.32 -6.46 -8.61
CA TRP A 116 0.22 -7.62 -7.91
C TRP A 116 -0.45 -8.92 -8.38
N THR A 117 -1.78 -8.92 -8.43
CA THR A 117 -2.58 -10.09 -8.84
C THR A 117 -2.28 -10.51 -10.28
N VAL A 118 -2.12 -9.55 -11.20
CA VAL A 118 -1.77 -9.84 -12.60
C VAL A 118 -0.39 -10.49 -12.68
N LEU A 119 0.61 -9.93 -11.99
CA LEU A 119 1.96 -10.49 -11.97
C LEU A 119 1.98 -11.90 -11.36
N ALA A 120 1.25 -12.10 -10.26
CA ALA A 120 1.10 -13.40 -9.61
C ALA A 120 0.46 -14.46 -10.52
N ARG A 121 -0.58 -14.08 -11.26
CA ARG A 121 -1.26 -14.99 -12.20
C ARG A 121 -0.38 -15.36 -13.39
N MET A 122 0.34 -14.39 -13.94
CA MET A 122 1.17 -14.57 -15.14
C MET A 122 2.46 -15.34 -14.84
N TYR A 123 3.17 -14.99 -13.77
CA TYR A 123 4.52 -15.49 -13.50
C TYR A 123 4.59 -16.44 -12.30
N GLY A 124 3.61 -16.42 -11.38
CA GLY A 124 3.59 -17.29 -10.21
C GLY A 124 3.24 -18.76 -10.47
N ARG A 125 2.70 -19.09 -11.65
CA ARG A 125 2.26 -20.46 -11.98
C ARG A 125 3.37 -21.39 -12.49
N LYS A 126 4.53 -20.87 -12.91
CA LYS A 126 5.56 -21.67 -13.59
C LYS A 126 6.13 -22.84 -12.75
N LYS A 127 6.13 -22.76 -11.41
CA LYS A 127 6.65 -23.86 -10.56
C LYS A 127 5.66 -25.00 -10.27
N ARG A 128 4.34 -24.78 -10.36
CA ARG A 128 3.37 -25.87 -10.06
C ARG A 128 3.40 -26.97 -11.12
N VAL A 129 3.44 -26.59 -12.40
CA VAL A 129 3.41 -27.55 -13.52
C VAL A 129 4.70 -28.37 -13.60
N LEU A 130 5.87 -27.75 -13.44
CA LEU A 130 7.15 -28.45 -13.49
C LEU A 130 7.33 -29.43 -12.32
N ARG A 131 6.88 -29.07 -11.10
CA ARG A 131 6.95 -29.97 -9.94
C ARG A 131 6.03 -31.18 -10.11
N THR A 132 4.81 -30.98 -10.59
CA THR A 132 3.90 -32.09 -10.89
C THR A 132 4.43 -32.97 -12.02
N TYR A 133 5.01 -32.39 -13.07
CA TYR A 133 5.60 -33.16 -14.17
C TYR A 133 6.79 -34.01 -13.70
N GLN A 134 7.71 -33.43 -12.92
CA GLN A 134 8.86 -34.17 -12.40
C GLN A 134 8.44 -35.28 -11.44
N ILE A 135 7.47 -35.03 -10.55
CA ILE A 135 6.94 -36.04 -9.63
C ILE A 135 6.24 -37.18 -10.39
N LYS A 136 5.42 -36.86 -11.41
CA LYS A 136 4.78 -37.87 -12.25
C LYS A 136 5.80 -38.72 -13.00
N ARG A 137 6.85 -38.10 -13.53
CA ARG A 137 7.93 -38.78 -14.24
C ARG A 137 8.74 -39.69 -13.31
N SER A 138 9.07 -39.24 -12.11
CA SER A 138 9.79 -40.06 -11.13
C SER A 138 8.95 -41.23 -10.63
N ILE A 139 7.64 -41.06 -10.45
CA ILE A 139 6.74 -42.17 -10.09
C ILE A 139 6.73 -43.21 -11.21
N PHE A 140 6.54 -42.78 -12.46
CA PHE A 140 6.50 -43.68 -13.61
C PHE A 140 7.81 -44.46 -13.79
N SER A 141 8.97 -43.83 -13.59
CA SER A 141 10.28 -44.49 -13.67
C SER A 141 10.60 -45.41 -12.49
N LEU A 142 9.85 -45.32 -11.38
CA LEU A 142 10.00 -46.20 -10.21
C LEU A 142 9.04 -47.39 -10.25
N THR A 143 8.05 -47.37 -11.15
CA THR A 143 7.05 -48.43 -11.34
C THR A 143 7.29 -49.30 -12.58
N GLN A 144 8.41 -49.10 -13.29
CA GLN A 144 8.86 -49.89 -14.43
C GLN A 144 10.08 -50.72 -14.04
#